data_AF-A0A967C829-F1
#
_entry.id   AF-A0A967C829-F1
#
_cell.length_a   1.000
_cell.length_b   1.000
_cell.length_c   1.000
_cell.angle_alpha   90.00
_cell.angle_beta   90.00
_cell.angle_gamma   90.00
#
_symmetry.space_group_name_H-M   'P 1'
#
loop_
_entity.id
_entity.type
_entity.pdbx_description
1 polymer ?
#
loop_
_entity_poly.entity_id
_entity_poly.type
_entity_poly.pdbx_seq_one_letter_code
_entity_poly.pdbx_strand_id
1 'polypeptide(L)'
;MQAEIYRQNPELQIQLVIPAEVAKALPADGALVEFQRYHPFSASKLGDQRWAAPQYIALVLKPNGSISAVPLGQAAVIDAQVHKGLRASADGLSDAEPIWAQLSTQVLKPLLPQLTGSRQWFLSPDGELNRVPFAALPAPQQIGIPLAQAVQLRLLTTGRELVRLQRPAPPGSEALVLANPNYDRPMSRQPPAVRHDAVATVPQRRSAEVGSNQWKPLPASELEGQKVANLLGTGLISGSAATTKALQRQKGPRVLHVATHGFFVADQETQPTEALQAIQEGSRLLRSLRQEDPQLRSGLVFAGANQPDLDPNDDGYLTAAEAATLNLKGTELVVLSA
;
A
#
# COMPACT_ATOMS: atom_id res chain seq x y z
N MET A 1 -19.10 4.99 -2.07
CA MET A 1 -17.66 5.33 -2.05
C MET A 1 -17.02 5.21 -3.43
N GLN A 2 -17.03 4.05 -4.10
CA GLN A 2 -16.41 3.87 -5.42
C GLN A 2 -16.89 4.86 -6.50
N ALA A 3 -18.20 5.15 -6.57
CA ALA A 3 -18.73 6.16 -7.48
C ALA A 3 -18.25 7.60 -7.17
N GLU A 4 -17.96 7.90 -5.90
CA GLU A 4 -17.40 9.19 -5.49
C GLU A 4 -15.91 9.27 -5.85
N ILE A 5 -15.15 8.19 -5.64
CA ILE A 5 -13.76 8.06 -6.07
C ILE A 5 -13.67 8.27 -7.59
N TYR A 6 -14.55 7.66 -8.38
CA TYR A 6 -14.58 7.86 -9.84
C TYR A 6 -15.04 9.25 -10.27
N ARG A 7 -15.94 9.88 -9.51
CA ARG A 7 -16.34 11.27 -9.77
C ARG A 7 -15.16 12.21 -9.55
N GLN A 8 -14.40 12.00 -8.48
CA GLN A 8 -13.26 12.84 -8.12
C GLN A 8 -12.01 12.52 -8.94
N ASN A 9 -11.85 11.26 -9.36
CA ASN A 9 -10.73 10.75 -10.15
C ASN A 9 -11.23 9.87 -11.32
N PRO A 10 -11.74 10.47 -12.43
CA PRO A 10 -12.34 9.73 -13.56
C PRO A 10 -11.42 8.73 -14.25
N GLU A 11 -10.10 8.92 -14.16
CA GLU A 11 -9.10 8.03 -14.75
C GLU A 11 -8.97 6.68 -14.03
N LEU A 12 -9.59 6.52 -12.85
CA LEU A 12 -9.65 5.25 -12.11
C LEU A 12 -10.75 4.30 -12.63
N GLN A 13 -11.49 4.68 -13.69
CA GLN A 13 -12.47 3.80 -14.33
C GLN A 13 -11.82 2.50 -14.83
N ILE A 14 -12.51 1.38 -14.62
CA ILE A 14 -12.00 0.06 -14.99
C ILE A 14 -11.93 -0.05 -16.52
N GLN A 15 -10.71 -0.12 -17.05
CA GLN A 15 -10.45 -0.50 -18.43
C GLN A 15 -10.20 -2.01 -18.50
N LEU A 16 -10.80 -2.67 -19.50
CA LEU A 16 -10.44 -4.03 -19.86
C LEU A 16 -9.04 -3.98 -20.49
N VAL A 17 -8.12 -4.77 -19.95
CA VAL A 17 -6.73 -4.88 -20.44
C VAL A 17 -6.43 -6.35 -20.63
N ILE A 18 -5.99 -6.73 -21.83
CA ILE A 18 -5.63 -8.12 -22.16
C ILE A 18 -4.12 -8.35 -22.03
N PRO A 19 -3.63 -9.60 -21.80
CA PRO A 19 -2.21 -9.87 -21.61
C PRO A 19 -1.31 -9.40 -22.76
N ALA A 20 -1.81 -9.42 -24.00
CA ALA A 20 -1.05 -8.94 -25.16
C ALA A 20 -0.76 -7.42 -25.11
N GLU A 21 -1.64 -6.62 -24.51
CA GLU A 21 -1.41 -5.19 -24.31
C GLU A 21 -0.37 -4.95 -23.22
N VAL A 22 -0.43 -5.74 -22.14
CA VAL A 22 0.57 -5.71 -21.08
C VAL A 22 1.95 -6.12 -21.60
N ALA A 23 2.02 -7.16 -22.44
CA ALA A 23 3.26 -7.61 -23.06
C ALA A 23 3.90 -6.51 -23.93
N LYS A 24 3.09 -5.84 -24.76
CA LYS A 24 3.54 -4.69 -25.55
C LYS A 24 3.96 -3.50 -24.69
N ALA A 25 3.43 -3.40 -23.47
CA ALA A 25 3.77 -2.34 -22.55
C ALA A 25 5.13 -2.52 -21.86
N LEU A 26 5.64 -3.76 -21.82
CA LEU A 26 6.94 -4.08 -21.22
C LEU A 26 8.11 -3.55 -22.06
N PRO A 27 9.19 -3.09 -21.42
CA PRO A 27 10.45 -2.82 -22.13
C PRO A 27 11.05 -4.12 -22.69
N ALA A 28 11.89 -4.01 -23.71
CA ALA A 28 12.45 -5.17 -24.41
C ALA A 28 13.25 -6.13 -23.51
N ASP A 29 13.88 -5.61 -22.45
CA ASP A 29 14.62 -6.35 -21.43
C ASP A 29 13.83 -6.54 -20.11
N GLY A 30 12.50 -6.35 -20.17
CA GLY A 30 11.60 -6.47 -19.03
C GLY A 30 10.93 -7.83 -18.92
N ALA A 31 10.54 -8.19 -17.69
CA ALA A 31 9.63 -9.30 -17.42
C ALA A 31 8.66 -8.90 -16.30
N LEU A 32 7.39 -9.24 -16.48
CA LEU A 32 6.37 -9.14 -15.44
C LEU A 32 6.23 -10.50 -14.74
N VAL A 33 6.23 -10.49 -13.42
CA VAL A 33 5.95 -11.65 -12.56
C VAL A 33 4.73 -11.32 -11.72
N GLU A 34 3.60 -11.95 -12.00
CA GLU A 34 2.40 -11.87 -11.17
C GLU A 34 2.33 -13.09 -10.26
N PHE A 35 2.41 -12.87 -8.95
CA PHE A 35 2.17 -13.92 -7.97
C PHE A 35 0.67 -14.04 -7.73
N GLN A 36 0.19 -15.26 -7.62
CA GLN A 36 -1.21 -15.53 -7.30
C GLN A 36 -1.28 -16.59 -6.20
N ARG A 37 -1.97 -16.27 -5.11
CA ARG A 37 -2.44 -17.24 -4.13
C ARG A 37 -3.77 -17.80 -4.63
N TYR A 38 -3.88 -19.11 -4.76
CA TYR A 38 -5.10 -19.75 -5.25
C TYR A 38 -5.39 -21.05 -4.50
N HIS A 39 -6.65 -21.49 -4.54
CA HIS A 39 -7.06 -22.79 -4.04
C HIS A 39 -7.22 -23.72 -5.24
N PRO A 40 -6.35 -24.73 -5.41
CA PRO A 40 -6.49 -25.65 -6.53
C PRO A 40 -7.84 -26.36 -6.48
N PHE A 41 -8.59 -26.26 -7.58
CA PHE A 41 -9.88 -26.92 -7.74
C PHE A 41 -9.71 -28.24 -8.47
N SER A 42 -10.34 -29.30 -7.95
CA SER A 42 -10.37 -30.62 -8.57
C SER A 42 -11.82 -31.02 -8.88
N ALA A 43 -12.18 -30.96 -10.17
CA ALA A 43 -13.52 -31.31 -10.64
C ALA A 43 -13.88 -32.79 -10.41
N SER A 44 -12.89 -33.66 -10.24
CA SER A 44 -13.08 -35.10 -10.02
C SER A 44 -13.40 -35.48 -8.57
N LYS A 45 -13.30 -34.54 -7.62
CA LYS A 45 -13.61 -34.77 -6.20
C LYS A 45 -15.02 -34.26 -5.85
N LEU A 46 -15.56 -34.72 -4.73
CA LEU A 46 -16.90 -34.36 -4.24
C LEU A 46 -16.82 -33.59 -2.92
N GLY A 47 -17.80 -32.71 -2.69
CA GLY A 47 -17.91 -31.89 -1.47
C GLY A 47 -16.66 -31.04 -1.21
N ASP A 48 -16.28 -30.92 0.06
CA ASP A 48 -15.17 -30.08 0.52
C ASP A 48 -13.80 -30.54 0.00
N GLN A 49 -13.68 -31.78 -0.49
CA GLN A 49 -12.44 -32.28 -1.08
C GLN A 49 -12.14 -31.68 -2.47
N ARG A 50 -13.07 -30.91 -3.05
CA ARG A 50 -12.87 -30.22 -4.33
C ARG A 50 -11.80 -29.14 -4.27
N TRP A 51 -11.53 -28.60 -3.10
CA TRP A 51 -10.55 -27.53 -2.92
C TRP A 51 -9.35 -28.06 -2.13
N ALA A 52 -8.17 -28.02 -2.75
CA ALA A 52 -6.93 -28.37 -2.06
C ALA A 52 -6.43 -27.20 -1.20
N ALA A 53 -5.41 -27.47 -0.37
CA ALA A 53 -4.72 -26.44 0.40
C ALA A 53 -4.21 -25.30 -0.52
N PRO A 54 -4.32 -24.03 -0.10
CA PRO A 54 -3.92 -22.91 -0.94
C PRO A 54 -2.45 -23.00 -1.36
N GLN A 55 -2.17 -22.61 -2.60
CA GLN A 55 -0.86 -22.63 -3.23
C GLN A 55 -0.51 -21.24 -3.76
N TYR A 56 0.79 -20.97 -3.92
CA TYR A 56 1.28 -19.88 -4.75
C TYR A 56 1.72 -20.38 -6.12
N ILE A 57 1.44 -19.58 -7.14
CA ILE A 57 1.98 -19.69 -8.49
C ILE A 57 2.48 -18.32 -8.94
N ALA A 58 3.55 -18.30 -9.73
CA ALA A 58 4.02 -17.09 -10.39
C ALA A 58 3.75 -17.21 -11.90
N LEU A 59 3.09 -16.22 -12.47
CA LEU A 59 2.89 -16.06 -13.89
C LEU A 59 3.93 -15.09 -14.43
N VAL A 60 4.82 -15.57 -15.29
CA VAL A 60 5.88 -14.76 -15.91
C VAL A 60 5.46 -14.39 -17.33
N LEU A 61 5.31 -13.10 -17.60
CA LEU A 61 4.99 -12.54 -18.92
C LEU A 61 6.20 -11.81 -19.49
N LYS A 62 6.54 -12.10 -20.75
CA LYS A 62 7.61 -11.46 -21.50
C LYS A 62 7.09 -10.51 -22.59
N PRO A 63 7.94 -9.61 -23.12
CA PRO A 63 7.54 -8.64 -24.16
C PRO A 63 7.08 -9.29 -25.47
N ASN A 64 7.57 -10.49 -25.77
CA ASN A 64 7.13 -11.29 -26.93
C ASN A 64 5.75 -11.95 -26.73
N GLY A 65 5.09 -11.73 -25.58
CA GLY A 65 3.79 -12.30 -25.24
C GLY A 65 3.84 -13.73 -24.68
N SER A 66 5.02 -14.33 -24.51
CA SER A 66 5.11 -15.66 -23.89
C SER A 66 4.74 -15.58 -22.41
N ILE A 67 3.87 -16.50 -21.98
CA ILE A 67 3.46 -16.65 -20.58
C ILE A 67 3.96 -18.00 -20.08
N SER A 68 4.53 -18.02 -18.88
CA SER A 68 4.92 -19.24 -18.18
C SER A 68 4.34 -19.23 -16.77
N ALA A 69 3.86 -20.39 -16.31
CA ALA A 69 3.34 -20.55 -14.97
C ALA A 69 4.32 -21.39 -14.14
N VAL A 70 4.80 -20.84 -13.02
CA VAL A 70 5.80 -21.46 -12.15
C VAL A 70 5.17 -21.73 -10.79
N PRO A 71 4.85 -22.99 -10.45
CA PRO A 71 4.36 -23.34 -9.12
C PRO A 71 5.41 -23.04 -8.05
N LEU A 72 5.02 -22.37 -6.97
CA LEU A 72 5.90 -22.03 -5.84
C LEU A 72 5.64 -22.91 -4.61
N GLY A 73 4.51 -23.62 -4.58
CA GLY A 73 4.14 -24.57 -3.54
C GLY A 73 3.09 -24.04 -2.56
N GLN A 74 3.01 -24.68 -1.40
CA GLN A 74 1.95 -24.43 -0.41
C GLN A 74 2.04 -23.02 0.18
N ALA A 75 0.92 -22.31 0.19
CA ALA A 75 0.84 -20.95 0.73
C ALA A 75 1.23 -20.91 2.21
N ALA A 76 0.75 -21.87 3.01
CA ALA A 76 1.04 -21.93 4.44
C ALA A 76 2.55 -21.96 4.77
N VAL A 77 3.38 -22.57 3.93
CA VAL A 77 4.84 -22.63 4.13
C VAL A 77 5.48 -21.27 3.86
N ILE A 78 5.08 -20.62 2.76
CA ILE A 78 5.58 -19.30 2.36
C ILE A 78 5.09 -18.24 3.35
N ASP A 79 3.79 -18.22 3.66
CA ASP A 79 3.15 -17.29 4.59
C ASP A 79 3.82 -17.35 5.98
N ALA A 80 4.11 -18.56 6.48
CA ALA A 80 4.80 -18.73 7.76
C ALA A 80 6.22 -18.15 7.76
N GLN A 81 6.97 -18.28 6.66
CA GLN A 81 8.30 -17.68 6.53
C GLN A 81 8.23 -16.16 6.45
N VAL A 82 7.26 -15.60 5.72
CA VAL A 82 7.03 -14.15 5.67
C VAL A 82 6.75 -13.61 7.08
N HIS A 83 5.83 -14.25 7.81
CA HIS A 83 5.53 -13.88 9.19
C HIS A 83 6.76 -13.96 10.11
N LYS A 84 7.55 -15.03 9.99
CA LYS A 84 8.77 -15.21 10.79
C LYS A 84 9.80 -14.12 10.47
N GLY A 85 10.03 -13.83 9.19
CA GLY A 85 10.97 -12.81 8.73
C GLY A 85 10.59 -11.42 9.22
N LEU A 86 9.30 -11.05 9.12
CA LEU A 86 8.81 -9.76 9.59
C LEU A 86 8.98 -9.58 11.10
N ARG A 87 8.64 -10.60 11.90
CA ARG A 87 8.83 -10.57 13.36
C ARG A 87 10.31 -10.46 13.71
N ALA A 88 11.15 -11.32 13.13
CA ALA A 88 12.59 -11.30 13.37
C ALA A 88 13.22 -9.94 13.01
N SER A 89 12.81 -9.33 11.90
CA SER A 89 13.26 -7.98 11.53
C SER A 89 12.78 -6.89 12.50
N ALA A 90 11.51 -6.94 12.93
CA ALA A 90 10.96 -5.96 13.87
C ALA A 90 11.65 -6.04 15.24
N ASP A 91 11.97 -7.25 15.69
CA ASP A 91 12.63 -7.51 16.98
C ASP A 91 14.17 -7.37 16.90
N GLY A 92 14.73 -7.09 15.73
CA GLY A 92 16.17 -6.95 15.51
C GLY A 92 16.97 -8.26 15.70
N LEU A 93 16.34 -9.41 15.43
CA LEU A 93 16.96 -10.73 15.61
C LEU A 93 17.96 -11.04 14.50
N SER A 94 19.04 -11.74 14.85
CA SER A 94 20.10 -12.11 13.91
C SER A 94 19.69 -13.16 12.88
N ASP A 95 18.61 -13.92 13.13
CA ASP A 95 18.11 -14.92 12.19
C ASP A 95 17.19 -14.32 11.11
N ALA A 96 16.89 -13.02 11.16
CA ALA A 96 16.07 -12.34 10.15
C ALA A 96 16.65 -12.50 8.74
N GLU A 97 17.94 -12.23 8.56
CA GLU A 97 18.61 -12.31 7.24
C GLU A 97 18.59 -13.75 6.67
N PRO A 98 18.97 -14.81 7.43
CA PRO A 98 18.79 -16.19 6.99
C PRO A 98 17.36 -16.56 6.59
N ILE A 99 16.34 -16.08 7.31
CA ILE A 99 14.92 -16.34 6.97
C ILE A 99 14.58 -15.69 5.62
N TRP A 100 14.97 -14.43 5.41
CA TRP A 100 14.74 -13.75 4.14
C TRP A 100 15.51 -14.38 2.97
N ALA A 101 16.72 -14.92 3.22
CA ALA A 101 17.47 -15.67 2.23
C ALA A 101 16.80 -16.98 1.82
N GLN A 102 16.22 -17.70 2.80
CA GLN A 102 15.44 -18.91 2.53
C GLN A 102 14.19 -18.58 1.71
N LEU A 103 13.44 -17.54 2.08
CA LEU A 103 12.27 -17.10 1.33
C LEU A 103 12.63 -16.69 -0.10
N SER A 104 13.70 -15.90 -0.28
CA SER A 104 14.21 -15.51 -1.60
C SER A 104 14.52 -16.74 -2.46
N THR A 105 15.20 -17.73 -1.87
CA THR A 105 15.50 -18.99 -2.57
C THR A 105 14.22 -19.73 -2.97
N GLN A 106 13.23 -19.80 -2.08
CA GLN A 106 11.98 -20.51 -2.34
C GLN A 106 11.12 -19.81 -3.42
N VAL A 107 11.06 -18.49 -3.41
CA VAL A 107 10.15 -17.70 -4.25
C VAL A 107 10.79 -17.26 -5.56
N LEU A 108 12.05 -16.81 -5.54
CA LEU A 108 12.71 -16.21 -6.70
C LEU A 108 13.54 -17.19 -7.52
N LYS A 109 14.20 -18.17 -6.88
CA LYS A 109 15.05 -19.14 -7.59
C LYS A 109 14.29 -19.93 -8.67
N PRO A 110 13.04 -20.40 -8.45
CA PRO A 110 12.28 -21.10 -9.49
C PRO A 110 11.99 -20.26 -10.73
N LEU A 111 12.01 -18.93 -10.61
CA LEU A 111 11.68 -18.00 -11.69
C LEU A 111 12.87 -17.74 -12.63
N LEU A 112 14.10 -17.97 -12.17
CA LEU A 112 15.33 -17.60 -12.88
C LEU A 112 15.43 -18.14 -14.31
N PRO A 113 15.03 -19.39 -14.62
CA PRO A 113 15.03 -19.87 -16.00
C PRO A 113 14.16 -19.00 -16.91
N GLN A 114 13.00 -18.55 -16.42
CA GLN A 114 12.10 -17.68 -17.18
C GLN A 114 12.58 -16.24 -17.21
N LEU A 115 13.30 -15.77 -16.19
CA LEU A 115 13.82 -14.39 -16.12
C LEU A 115 15.18 -14.20 -16.81
N THR A 116 15.71 -15.24 -17.45
CA THR A 116 16.99 -15.17 -18.18
C THR A 116 16.94 -14.06 -19.25
N GLY A 117 17.95 -13.18 -19.23
CA GLY A 117 18.07 -12.03 -20.13
C GLY A 117 17.23 -10.80 -19.75
N SER A 118 16.38 -10.90 -18.73
CA SER A 118 15.56 -9.78 -18.24
C SER A 118 16.30 -9.01 -17.15
N ARG A 119 16.53 -7.72 -17.37
CA ARG A 119 17.17 -6.82 -16.39
C ARG A 119 16.18 -5.99 -15.60
N GLN A 120 14.97 -5.82 -16.12
CA GLN A 120 13.90 -5.08 -15.45
C GLN A 120 12.81 -6.05 -14.99
N TRP A 121 12.59 -6.12 -13.68
CA TRP A 121 11.63 -7.03 -13.10
C TRP A 121 10.47 -6.22 -12.54
N PHE A 122 9.29 -6.48 -13.08
CA PHE A 122 8.04 -5.95 -12.57
C PHE A 122 7.37 -7.05 -11.74
N LEU A 123 7.24 -6.85 -10.44
CA LEU A 123 6.60 -7.85 -9.57
C LEU A 123 5.22 -7.34 -9.14
N SER A 124 4.22 -8.21 -9.23
CA SER A 124 2.88 -7.99 -8.69
C SER A 124 2.59 -9.06 -7.64
N PRO A 125 2.83 -8.80 -6.35
CA PRO A 125 2.60 -9.77 -5.29
C PRO A 125 1.11 -10.01 -5.02
N ASP A 126 0.81 -11.15 -4.40
CA ASP A 126 -0.52 -11.47 -3.87
C ASP A 126 -0.39 -12.14 -2.48
N GLY A 127 -1.44 -12.09 -1.68
CA GLY A 127 -1.44 -12.62 -0.31
C GLY A 127 -0.32 -12.02 0.55
N GLU A 128 0.33 -12.87 1.35
CA GLU A 128 1.42 -12.46 2.25
C GLU A 128 2.67 -11.98 1.51
N LEU A 129 2.82 -12.31 0.22
CA LEU A 129 3.93 -11.80 -0.58
C LEU A 129 3.89 -10.27 -0.73
N ASN A 130 2.75 -9.61 -0.53
CA ASN A 130 2.66 -8.15 -0.51
C ASN A 130 3.50 -7.51 0.62
N ARG A 131 3.78 -8.26 1.69
CA ARG A 131 4.54 -7.76 2.85
C ARG A 131 6.03 -8.06 2.75
N VAL A 132 6.46 -8.70 1.67
CA VAL A 132 7.85 -9.08 1.47
C VAL A 132 8.66 -7.86 0.99
N PRO A 133 9.78 -7.52 1.65
CA PRO A 133 10.64 -6.43 1.21
C PRO A 133 11.51 -6.87 0.03
N PHE A 134 10.90 -7.11 -1.14
CA PHE A 134 11.58 -7.68 -2.32
C PHE A 134 12.88 -6.96 -2.68
N ALA A 135 12.92 -5.63 -2.58
CA ALA A 135 14.12 -4.84 -2.85
C ALA A 135 15.32 -5.22 -1.97
N ALA A 136 15.06 -5.60 -0.72
CA ALA A 136 16.07 -5.96 0.28
C ALA A 136 16.37 -7.47 0.33
N LEU A 137 15.56 -8.31 -0.33
CA LEU A 137 15.84 -9.74 -0.39
C LEU A 137 17.19 -9.99 -1.05
N PRO A 138 17.99 -10.98 -0.60
CA PRO A 138 19.21 -11.34 -1.29
C PRO A 138 18.88 -11.90 -2.68
N ALA A 139 19.61 -11.46 -3.69
CA ALA A 139 19.47 -11.94 -5.05
C ALA A 139 19.88 -13.42 -5.10
N PRO A 140 19.02 -14.33 -5.58
CA PRO A 140 19.24 -15.78 -5.46
C PRO A 140 20.47 -16.31 -6.25
N GLN A 141 21.07 -15.50 -7.12
CA GLN A 141 22.28 -15.82 -7.88
C GLN A 141 23.53 -15.06 -7.40
N GLN A 142 23.39 -14.07 -6.52
CA GLN A 142 24.46 -13.17 -6.12
C GLN A 142 24.50 -13.05 -4.59
N ILE A 143 25.41 -13.80 -3.97
CA ILE A 143 25.56 -13.85 -2.51
C ILE A 143 25.86 -12.44 -2.00
N GLY A 144 25.11 -12.01 -0.98
CA GLY A 144 25.31 -10.70 -0.32
C GLY A 144 24.82 -9.50 -1.12
N ILE A 145 24.23 -9.68 -2.31
CA ILE A 145 23.70 -8.58 -3.12
C ILE A 145 22.19 -8.52 -2.96
N PRO A 146 21.61 -7.39 -2.51
CA PRO A 146 20.17 -7.18 -2.50
C PRO A 146 19.57 -7.20 -3.92
N LEU A 147 18.32 -7.66 -4.05
CA LEU A 147 17.66 -7.81 -5.34
C LEU A 147 17.56 -6.48 -6.11
N ALA A 148 17.30 -5.37 -5.42
CA ALA A 148 17.23 -4.05 -6.04
C ALA A 148 18.57 -3.55 -6.62
N GLN A 149 19.69 -4.16 -6.22
CA GLN A 149 21.01 -3.89 -6.81
C GLN A 149 21.32 -4.85 -7.97
N ALA A 150 20.76 -6.06 -7.94
CA ALA A 150 20.96 -7.07 -8.98
C ALA A 150 20.12 -6.81 -10.25
N VAL A 151 18.92 -6.23 -10.10
CA VAL A 151 17.98 -5.95 -11.20
C VAL A 151 17.27 -4.61 -10.99
N GLN A 152 16.75 -4.03 -12.07
CA GLN A 152 15.84 -2.87 -11.97
C GLN A 152 14.48 -3.37 -11.51
N LEU A 153 14.24 -3.31 -10.20
CA LEU A 153 13.02 -3.81 -9.58
C LEU A 153 11.93 -2.74 -9.55
N ARG A 154 10.72 -3.11 -9.97
CA ARG A 154 9.50 -2.30 -9.84
C ARG A 154 8.38 -3.16 -9.27
N LEU A 155 7.73 -2.68 -8.21
CA LEU A 155 6.53 -3.32 -7.67
C LEU A 155 5.30 -2.69 -8.30
N LEU A 156 4.34 -3.51 -8.68
CA LEU A 156 3.06 -3.13 -9.25
C LEU A 156 1.93 -3.71 -8.40
N THR A 157 0.76 -3.09 -8.44
CA THR A 157 -0.44 -3.72 -7.85
C THR A 157 -0.97 -4.84 -8.75
N THR A 158 -0.84 -4.65 -10.06
CA THR A 158 -1.27 -5.56 -11.13
C THR A 158 -0.53 -5.24 -12.43
N GLY A 159 -0.36 -6.20 -13.33
CA GLY A 159 0.30 -6.00 -14.63
C GLY A 159 -0.36 -4.94 -15.53
N ARG A 160 -1.67 -4.71 -15.39
CA ARG A 160 -2.41 -3.68 -16.14
C ARG A 160 -1.88 -2.26 -15.91
N GLU A 161 -1.20 -2.01 -14.79
CA GLU A 161 -0.59 -0.71 -14.52
C GLU A 161 0.44 -0.33 -15.58
N LEU A 162 1.13 -1.31 -16.19
CA LEU A 162 2.13 -1.05 -17.24
C LEU A 162 1.54 -0.30 -18.43
N VAL A 163 0.31 -0.63 -18.83
CA VAL A 163 -0.38 0.06 -19.94
C VAL A 163 -0.68 1.52 -19.57
N ARG A 164 -1.05 1.77 -18.31
CA ARG A 164 -1.30 3.13 -17.81
C ARG A 164 0.00 3.93 -17.71
N LEU A 165 1.09 3.30 -17.24
CA LEU A 165 2.39 3.93 -17.05
C LEU A 165 3.07 4.35 -18.35
N GLN A 166 2.64 3.84 -19.52
CA GLN A 166 3.09 4.35 -20.81
C GLN A 166 2.53 5.72 -21.15
N ARG A 167 1.46 6.16 -20.48
CA ARG A 167 0.87 7.48 -20.72
C ARG A 167 1.70 8.54 -19.99
N PRO A 168 2.12 9.63 -20.66
CA PRO A 168 2.77 10.74 -20.00
C PRO A 168 1.86 11.29 -18.89
N ALA A 169 2.36 11.37 -17.67
CA ALA A 169 1.68 12.07 -16.60
C ALA A 169 1.83 13.59 -16.82
N PRO A 170 0.85 14.43 -16.43
CA PRO A 170 1.10 15.86 -16.34
C PRO A 170 2.22 16.11 -15.33
N PRO A 171 3.00 17.19 -15.48
CA PRO A 171 4.01 17.54 -14.51
C PRO A 171 3.34 17.80 -13.16
N GLY A 172 3.90 17.23 -12.08
CA GLY A 172 3.47 17.53 -10.72
C GLY A 172 3.81 18.97 -10.33
N SER A 173 3.09 19.48 -9.32
CA SER A 173 3.42 20.76 -8.69
C SER A 173 4.72 20.66 -7.87
N GLU A 174 5.09 21.76 -7.20
CA GLU A 174 6.19 21.77 -6.24
C GLU A 174 6.09 20.59 -5.24
N ALA A 175 7.25 20.07 -4.83
CA ALA A 175 7.32 18.99 -3.87
C ALA A 175 6.76 19.42 -2.50
N LEU A 176 6.10 18.49 -1.81
CA LEU A 176 5.51 18.69 -0.51
C LEU A 176 6.20 17.81 0.53
N VAL A 177 6.67 18.43 1.61
CA VAL A 177 7.31 17.73 2.73
C VAL A 177 6.60 18.10 4.02
N LEU A 178 6.01 17.10 4.68
CA LEU A 178 5.42 17.22 6.01
C LEU A 178 6.19 16.34 6.99
N ALA A 179 6.53 16.89 8.16
CA ALA A 179 7.17 16.10 9.20
C ALA A 179 6.86 16.59 10.60
N ASN A 180 7.01 15.71 11.60
CA ASN A 180 6.85 16.02 13.03
C ASN A 180 5.62 16.90 13.36
N PRO A 181 4.38 16.45 13.06
CA PRO A 181 3.19 17.21 13.44
C PRO A 181 3.09 17.44 14.96
N ASN A 182 2.52 18.58 15.34
CA ASN A 182 2.17 18.85 16.73
C ASN A 182 0.82 18.21 17.05
N TYR A 183 0.83 16.97 17.56
CA TYR A 183 -0.38 16.21 17.87
C TYR A 183 -1.26 16.87 18.95
N ASP A 184 -0.66 17.71 19.82
CA ASP A 184 -1.34 18.47 20.88
C ASP A 184 -1.78 19.88 20.44
N ARG A 185 -1.83 20.14 19.12
CA ARG A 185 -2.18 21.45 18.56
C ARG A 185 -3.40 22.06 19.27
N PRO A 186 -3.25 23.18 20.00
CA PRO A 186 -4.39 23.86 20.60
C PRO A 186 -5.22 24.53 19.51
N MET A 187 -6.51 24.74 19.79
CA MET A 187 -7.40 25.48 18.90
C MET A 187 -6.83 26.90 18.68
N SER A 188 -6.31 27.16 17.48
CA SER A 188 -5.98 28.53 17.07
C SER A 188 -7.29 29.23 16.74
N ARG A 189 -7.54 30.42 17.33
CA ARG A 189 -8.73 31.24 17.01
C ARG A 189 -8.84 31.34 15.49
N GLN A 190 -10.01 30.96 14.97
CA GLN A 190 -10.32 30.95 13.54
C GLN A 190 -9.68 32.16 12.83
N PRO A 191 -8.87 31.96 11.78
CA PRO A 191 -8.58 33.04 10.85
C PRO A 191 -9.91 33.62 10.35
N PRO A 192 -10.02 34.94 10.11
CA PRO A 192 -11.24 35.54 9.58
C PRO A 192 -11.61 34.78 8.30
N ALA A 193 -12.91 34.49 8.14
CA ALA A 193 -13.47 33.72 7.03
C ALA A 193 -12.82 34.09 5.70
N VAL A 194 -11.80 33.32 5.31
CA VAL A 194 -11.23 33.39 3.98
C VAL A 194 -12.32 32.83 3.09
N ARG A 195 -12.75 33.64 2.12
CA ARG A 195 -13.79 33.30 1.15
C ARG A 195 -13.56 31.86 0.70
N HIS A 196 -14.59 31.04 0.86
CA HIS A 196 -14.63 29.66 0.37
C HIS A 196 -14.47 29.69 -1.15
N ASP A 197 -13.22 29.71 -1.63
CA ASP A 197 -12.95 29.02 -2.87
C ASP A 197 -13.35 27.58 -2.58
N ALA A 198 -14.39 27.13 -3.27
CA ALA A 198 -15.02 25.83 -3.11
C ALA A 198 -14.05 24.71 -3.50
N VAL A 199 -12.99 24.53 -2.73
CA VAL A 199 -12.23 23.29 -2.70
C VAL A 199 -13.09 22.33 -1.91
N ALA A 200 -13.62 21.32 -2.58
CA ALA A 200 -14.39 20.26 -1.96
C ALA A 200 -13.59 19.71 -0.76
N THR A 201 -14.00 20.08 0.45
CA THR A 201 -13.39 19.55 1.66
C THR A 201 -13.80 18.09 1.76
N VAL A 202 -12.82 17.18 1.65
CA VAL A 202 -13.04 15.77 1.96
C VAL A 202 -13.54 15.71 3.41
N PRO A 203 -14.77 15.19 3.67
CA PRO A 203 -15.30 15.09 5.01
C PRO A 203 -14.39 14.19 5.85
N GLN A 204 -14.03 14.64 7.05
CA GLN A 204 -13.22 13.82 7.96
C GLN A 204 -14.04 12.64 8.46
N ARG A 205 -13.50 11.43 8.32
CA ARG A 205 -14.13 10.18 8.73
C ARG A 205 -13.07 9.25 9.30
N ARG A 206 -13.32 8.77 10.51
CA ARG A 206 -12.50 7.79 11.22
C ARG A 206 -13.37 6.82 11.99
N SER A 207 -12.79 5.67 12.35
CA SER A 207 -13.42 4.74 13.27
C SER A 207 -13.66 5.34 14.65
N ALA A 208 -14.76 4.97 15.29
CA ALA A 208 -15.02 5.33 16.69
C ALA A 208 -13.95 4.77 17.65
N GLU A 209 -13.23 3.72 17.25
CA GLU A 209 -12.11 3.14 18.01
C GLU A 209 -10.81 3.93 17.82
N VAL A 210 -10.76 4.85 16.84
CA VAL A 210 -9.60 5.72 16.56
C VAL A 210 -9.80 7.06 17.29
N GLY A 211 -8.89 7.40 18.20
CA GLY A 211 -8.92 8.66 18.95
C GLY A 211 -8.61 8.54 20.44
N SER A 212 -8.42 7.32 20.97
CA SER A 212 -8.03 7.07 22.36
C SER A 212 -6.52 7.03 22.58
N ASN A 213 -5.72 7.10 21.51
CA ASN A 213 -4.27 7.06 21.57
C ASN A 213 -3.68 8.45 21.83
N GLN A 214 -2.68 8.53 22.70
CA GLN A 214 -1.88 9.73 22.91
C GLN A 214 -0.59 9.65 22.09
N TRP A 215 -0.52 10.43 21.02
CA TRP A 215 0.62 10.48 20.11
C TRP A 215 1.69 11.42 20.65
N LYS A 216 2.92 10.89 20.77
CA LYS A 216 4.08 11.68 21.18
C LYS A 216 4.78 12.29 19.97
N PRO A 217 5.35 13.50 20.09
CA PRO A 217 6.19 14.08 19.05
C PRO A 217 7.31 13.13 18.60
N LEU A 218 7.72 13.26 17.33
CA LEU A 218 8.82 12.51 16.74
C LEU A 218 9.91 13.50 16.26
N PRO A 219 10.71 14.11 17.15
CA PRO A 219 11.67 15.16 16.76
C PRO A 219 12.67 14.71 15.67
N ALA A 220 13.02 13.43 15.64
CA ALA A 220 13.89 12.87 14.60
C ALA A 220 13.26 12.94 13.20
N SER A 221 11.92 12.83 13.08
CA SER A 221 11.21 12.99 11.81
C SER A 221 11.31 14.43 11.27
N GLU A 222 11.44 15.43 12.14
CA GLU A 222 11.67 16.82 11.70
C GLU A 222 13.04 16.98 11.04
N LEU A 223 14.06 16.30 11.58
CA LEU A 223 15.39 16.26 10.98
C LEU A 223 15.39 15.55 9.62
N GLU A 224 14.61 14.48 9.47
CA GLU A 224 14.36 13.81 8.19
C GLU A 224 13.70 14.78 7.20
N GLY A 225 12.58 15.38 7.60
CA GLY A 225 11.84 16.35 6.79
C GLY A 225 12.71 17.52 6.34
N GLN A 226 13.54 18.08 7.24
CA GLN A 226 14.43 19.19 6.89
C GLN A 226 15.47 18.78 5.83
N LYS A 227 16.04 17.58 5.94
CA LYS A 227 16.99 17.05 4.95
C LYS A 227 16.32 16.84 3.60
N VAL A 228 15.13 16.23 3.59
CA VAL A 228 14.37 15.97 2.36
C VAL A 228 13.92 17.28 1.69
N ALA A 229 13.43 18.25 2.46
CA ALA A 229 13.06 19.57 1.96
C ALA A 229 14.25 20.28 1.30
N ASN A 230 15.43 20.24 1.93
CA ASN A 230 16.66 20.80 1.36
C ASN A 230 17.07 20.10 0.05
N LEU A 231 16.99 18.78 -0.02
CA LEU A 231 17.31 18.01 -1.24
C LEU A 231 16.36 18.34 -2.39
N LEU A 232 15.09 18.59 -2.09
CA LEU A 232 14.06 18.87 -3.08
C LEU A 232 13.96 20.37 -3.43
N GLY A 233 14.63 21.24 -2.68
CA GLY A 233 14.55 22.70 -2.83
C GLY A 233 13.18 23.27 -2.49
N THR A 234 12.46 22.65 -1.54
CA THR A 234 11.11 23.05 -1.09
C THR A 234 11.10 23.39 0.40
N GLY A 235 9.99 23.94 0.90
CA GLY A 235 9.76 24.18 2.32
C GLY A 235 9.37 22.92 3.10
N LEU A 236 9.64 22.93 4.41
CA LEU A 236 9.13 21.94 5.36
C LEU A 236 7.85 22.47 6.04
N ILE A 237 6.80 21.67 6.05
CA ILE A 237 5.62 21.88 6.89
C ILE A 237 5.76 21.00 8.14
N SER A 238 5.95 21.60 9.32
CA SER A 238 6.06 20.87 10.59
C SER A 238 5.18 21.44 11.71
N GLY A 239 5.18 20.76 12.87
CA GLY A 239 4.49 21.21 14.07
C GLY A 239 2.99 21.43 13.84
N SER A 240 2.45 22.56 14.32
CA SER A 240 1.02 22.87 14.22
C SER A 240 0.53 23.12 12.78
N ALA A 241 1.44 23.29 11.80
CA ALA A 241 1.07 23.49 10.40
C ALA A 241 0.92 22.17 9.64
N ALA A 242 1.54 21.08 10.12
CA ALA A 242 1.47 19.75 9.49
C ALA A 242 0.12 19.08 9.77
N THR A 243 -0.89 19.54 9.05
CA THR A 243 -2.30 19.21 9.24
C THR A 243 -2.82 18.33 8.10
N THR A 244 -3.95 17.63 8.30
CA THR A 244 -4.55 16.84 7.21
C THR A 244 -4.95 17.75 6.05
N LYS A 245 -5.42 18.98 6.36
CA LYS A 245 -5.81 19.97 5.34
C LYS A 245 -4.61 20.51 4.57
N ALA A 246 -3.44 20.65 5.18
CA ALA A 246 -2.23 21.04 4.44
C ALA A 246 -1.93 20.05 3.32
N LEU A 247 -2.11 18.76 3.57
CA LEU A 247 -1.96 17.70 2.57
C LEU A 247 -3.11 17.70 1.55
N GLN A 248 -4.37 17.69 2.01
CA GLN A 248 -5.57 17.60 1.16
C GLN A 248 -5.72 18.80 0.19
N ARG A 249 -5.14 19.96 0.52
CA ARG A 249 -5.15 21.15 -0.36
C ARG A 249 -4.20 21.04 -1.54
N GLN A 250 -3.18 20.18 -1.47
CA GLN A 250 -2.23 20.02 -2.56
C GLN A 250 -2.85 19.24 -3.71
N LYS A 251 -2.47 19.62 -4.94
CA LYS A 251 -2.96 19.00 -6.17
C LYS A 251 -1.77 18.47 -6.95
N GLY A 252 -1.49 17.18 -6.81
CA GLY A 252 -0.46 16.48 -7.56
C GLY A 252 0.96 16.99 -7.31
N PRO A 253 1.46 17.07 -6.05
CA PRO A 253 2.87 17.40 -5.81
C PRO A 253 3.77 16.40 -6.52
N ARG A 254 4.84 16.85 -7.21
CA ARG A 254 5.75 15.94 -7.93
C ARG A 254 6.35 14.88 -7.01
N VAL A 255 6.68 15.28 -5.77
CA VAL A 255 7.15 14.43 -4.69
C VAL A 255 6.35 14.77 -3.45
N LEU A 256 5.78 13.76 -2.81
CA LEU A 256 5.12 13.86 -1.51
C LEU A 256 5.92 13.07 -0.48
N HIS A 257 6.41 13.75 0.56
CA HIS A 257 7.07 13.11 1.69
C HIS A 257 6.32 13.43 2.98
N VAL A 258 5.95 12.39 3.73
CA VAL A 258 5.26 12.52 5.02
C VAL A 258 6.00 11.68 6.05
N ALA A 259 6.49 12.33 7.11
CA ALA A 259 7.15 11.67 8.23
C ALA A 259 6.37 11.92 9.54
N THR A 260 5.64 10.90 10.01
CA THR A 260 4.72 11.01 11.15
C THR A 260 4.42 9.64 11.76
N HIS A 261 3.39 9.47 12.59
CA HIS A 261 2.92 8.15 13.01
C HIS A 261 1.92 7.58 12.00
N GLY A 262 2.04 6.29 11.71
CA GLY A 262 0.95 5.50 11.15
C GLY A 262 0.07 4.90 12.23
N PHE A 263 -1.18 4.58 11.90
CA PHE A 263 -2.03 3.78 12.76
C PHE A 263 -2.73 2.67 11.98
N PHE A 264 -3.00 1.57 12.69
CA PHE A 264 -3.83 0.46 12.24
C PHE A 264 -4.59 -0.10 13.44
N VAL A 265 -5.90 -0.26 13.32
CA VAL A 265 -6.75 -0.90 14.32
C VAL A 265 -7.19 -2.26 13.78
N ALA A 266 -7.03 -3.30 14.59
CA ALA A 266 -7.38 -4.66 14.23
C ALA A 266 -8.83 -4.80 13.75
N ASP A 267 -9.08 -5.82 12.94
CA ASP A 267 -10.41 -6.10 12.42
C ASP A 267 -11.41 -6.36 13.56
N GLN A 268 -12.65 -5.88 13.36
CA GLN A 268 -13.73 -6.14 14.29
C GLN A 268 -14.12 -7.62 14.21
N GLU A 269 -13.81 -8.40 15.25
CA GLU A 269 -14.29 -9.77 15.37
C GLU A 269 -15.82 -9.78 15.51
N THR A 270 -16.52 -10.27 14.50
CA THR A 270 -17.94 -10.58 14.64
C THR A 270 -18.07 -11.93 15.33
N GLN A 271 -18.09 -11.96 16.65
CA GLN A 271 -18.56 -13.14 17.40
C GLN A 271 -20.05 -13.33 17.06
N PRO A 272 -20.46 -14.45 16.44
CA PRO A 272 -21.87 -14.71 16.20
C PRO A 272 -22.56 -14.94 17.55
N THR A 273 -23.55 -14.13 17.91
CA THR A 273 -24.47 -14.48 18.99
C THR A 273 -25.27 -15.72 18.60
N GLU A 274 -25.53 -16.62 19.56
CA GLU A 274 -26.21 -17.92 19.35
C GLU A 274 -27.54 -17.80 18.59
N ALA A 275 -28.25 -16.68 18.73
CA ALA A 275 -29.49 -16.39 18.01
C ALA A 275 -29.33 -16.25 16.47
N LEU A 276 -28.11 -16.15 15.94
CA LEU A 276 -27.82 -15.82 14.54
C LEU A 276 -27.11 -16.93 13.75
N GLN A 277 -26.83 -18.08 14.36
CA GLN A 277 -26.28 -19.25 13.65
C GLN A 277 -27.27 -19.80 12.60
N ALA A 278 -28.57 -19.60 12.77
CA ALA A 278 -29.59 -20.08 11.84
C ALA A 278 -29.68 -19.29 10.51
N ILE A 279 -28.98 -18.16 10.38
CA ILE A 279 -29.02 -17.29 9.17
C ILE A 279 -27.70 -17.38 8.37
N GLN A 280 -26.74 -18.18 8.84
CA GLN A 280 -25.32 -18.07 8.41
C GLN A 280 -24.96 -18.67 7.05
N GLU A 281 -25.81 -19.49 6.43
CA GLU A 281 -25.46 -20.08 5.13
C GLU A 281 -25.76 -19.17 3.92
N GLY A 282 -26.41 -18.01 4.13
CA GLY A 282 -27.02 -17.26 3.02
C GLY A 282 -26.31 -16.02 2.49
N SER A 283 -25.56 -15.23 3.28
CA SER A 283 -24.99 -14.00 2.69
C SER A 283 -23.74 -13.42 3.37
N ARG A 284 -22.67 -13.32 2.58
CA ARG A 284 -21.53 -12.42 2.85
C ARG A 284 -21.96 -10.94 2.95
N LEU A 285 -23.05 -10.58 2.27
CA LEU A 285 -23.65 -9.23 2.25
C LEU A 285 -24.07 -8.72 3.64
N LEU A 286 -24.66 -9.56 4.49
CA LEU A 286 -25.10 -9.12 5.83
C LEU A 286 -23.93 -8.90 6.80
N ARG A 287 -22.79 -9.59 6.61
CA ARG A 287 -21.56 -9.33 7.37
C ARG A 287 -20.93 -7.99 6.98
N SER A 288 -20.86 -7.68 5.69
CA SER A 288 -20.34 -6.39 5.19
C SER A 288 -21.20 -5.17 5.58
N LEU A 289 -22.47 -5.37 5.95
CA LEU A 289 -23.35 -4.28 6.41
C LEU A 289 -23.17 -3.93 7.91
N ARG A 290 -22.45 -4.76 8.68
CA ARG A 290 -22.23 -4.58 10.13
C ARG A 290 -20.82 -4.13 10.50
N GLN A 291 -19.85 -4.38 9.63
CA GLN A 291 -18.47 -3.98 9.85
C GLN A 291 -18.26 -2.58 9.28
N GLU A 292 -17.55 -1.76 10.05
CA GLU A 292 -17.08 -0.48 9.57
C GLU A 292 -16.16 -0.66 8.34
N ASP A 293 -16.10 0.33 7.47
CA ASP A 293 -15.19 0.32 6.34
C ASP A 293 -13.73 0.19 6.83
N PRO A 294 -12.99 -0.88 6.47
CA PRO A 294 -11.62 -1.07 6.93
C PRO A 294 -10.68 0.10 6.61
N GLN A 295 -11.00 0.88 5.56
CA GLN A 295 -10.23 2.06 5.19
C GLN A 295 -10.34 3.21 6.22
N LEU A 296 -11.27 3.15 7.17
CA LEU A 296 -11.38 4.09 8.29
C LEU A 296 -10.55 3.67 9.51
N ARG A 297 -9.95 2.48 9.47
CA ARG A 297 -9.24 1.84 10.59
C ARG A 297 -7.73 1.86 10.43
N SER A 298 -7.23 2.46 9.35
CA SER A 298 -5.80 2.70 9.13
C SER A 298 -5.58 4.07 8.51
N GLY A 299 -4.39 4.61 8.70
CA GLY A 299 -4.06 5.94 8.19
C GLY A 299 -2.80 6.54 8.79
N LEU A 300 -2.68 7.85 8.62
CA LEU A 300 -1.59 8.68 9.12
C LEU A 300 -2.12 9.69 10.14
N VAL A 301 -1.28 10.06 11.09
CA VAL A 301 -1.58 10.99 12.17
C VAL A 301 -1.00 12.37 11.86
N PHE A 302 -1.71 13.45 12.18
CA PHE A 302 -1.32 14.83 11.89
C PHE A 302 -1.59 15.74 13.09
N ALA A 303 -1.31 17.04 12.94
CA ALA A 303 -1.42 18.00 14.02
C ALA A 303 -2.86 18.09 14.54
N GLY A 304 -3.04 17.97 15.86
CA GLY A 304 -4.34 18.00 16.53
C GLY A 304 -4.92 16.62 16.87
N ALA A 305 -4.29 15.52 16.45
CA ALA A 305 -4.82 14.16 16.65
C ALA A 305 -5.05 13.74 18.11
N ASN A 306 -4.38 14.37 19.09
CA ASN A 306 -4.64 14.08 20.51
C ASN A 306 -5.92 14.75 21.03
N GLN A 307 -6.51 15.65 20.25
CA GLN A 307 -7.73 16.39 20.58
C GLN A 307 -8.63 16.50 19.33
N PRO A 308 -9.05 15.37 18.73
CA PRO A 308 -9.65 15.33 17.40
C PRO A 308 -11.01 16.05 17.30
N ASP A 309 -11.66 16.30 18.44
CA ASP A 309 -12.97 16.96 18.50
C ASP A 309 -12.87 18.49 18.60
N LEU A 310 -11.65 19.05 18.74
CA LEU A 310 -11.45 20.52 18.81
C LEU A 310 -11.61 21.22 17.46
N ASP A 311 -11.28 20.55 16.35
CA ASP A 311 -11.50 21.06 14.99
C ASP A 311 -12.21 19.99 14.16
N PRO A 312 -13.56 19.99 14.12
CA PRO A 312 -14.33 19.00 13.37
C PRO A 312 -14.03 18.98 11.86
N ASN A 313 -13.37 20.01 11.33
CA ASN A 313 -12.98 20.04 9.92
C ASN A 313 -11.63 19.36 9.67
N ASP A 314 -10.78 19.24 10.67
CA ASP A 314 -9.44 18.65 10.60
C ASP A 314 -9.13 17.98 11.94
N ASP A 315 -9.52 16.71 12.05
CA ASP A 315 -9.45 15.96 13.31
C ASP A 315 -8.05 15.40 13.59
N GLY A 316 -7.07 15.73 12.73
CA GLY A 316 -5.70 15.24 12.82
C GLY A 316 -5.51 13.81 12.30
N TYR A 317 -6.51 13.17 11.70
CA TYR A 317 -6.39 11.83 11.13
C TYR A 317 -6.61 11.86 9.61
N LEU A 318 -5.64 11.33 8.86
CA LEU A 318 -5.84 11.02 7.44
C LEU A 318 -6.06 9.53 7.30
N THR A 319 -7.32 9.11 7.17
CA THR A 319 -7.65 7.69 6.99
C THR A 319 -7.31 7.20 5.58
N ALA A 320 -7.15 5.89 5.38
CA ALA A 320 -6.95 5.31 4.05
C ALA A 320 -8.12 5.66 3.10
N ALA A 321 -9.34 5.79 3.63
CA ALA A 321 -10.52 6.18 2.87
C ALA A 321 -10.39 7.61 2.32
N GLU A 322 -9.83 8.51 3.11
CA GLU A 322 -9.54 9.89 2.70
C GLU A 322 -8.33 9.96 1.78
N ALA A 323 -7.27 9.20 2.07
CA ALA A 323 -6.08 9.13 1.24
C ALA A 323 -6.42 8.67 -0.20
N ALA A 324 -7.37 7.73 -0.35
CA ALA A 324 -7.87 7.26 -1.64
C ALA A 324 -8.55 8.35 -2.50
N THR A 325 -8.91 9.49 -1.89
CA THR A 325 -9.52 10.64 -2.56
C THR A 325 -8.51 11.74 -2.93
N LEU A 326 -7.26 11.65 -2.47
CA LEU A 326 -6.24 12.64 -2.78
C LEU A 326 -5.98 12.70 -4.29
N ASN A 327 -5.92 13.91 -4.83
CA ASN A 327 -5.49 14.11 -6.22
C ASN A 327 -3.96 14.07 -6.28
N LEU A 328 -3.42 12.88 -6.57
CA LEU A 328 -1.98 12.64 -6.78
C LEU A 328 -1.61 12.55 -8.26
N LYS A 329 -2.42 13.13 -9.16
CA LYS A 329 -2.12 13.13 -10.59
C LYS A 329 -0.85 13.97 -10.85
N GLY A 330 0.14 13.35 -11.50
CA GLY A 330 1.46 13.98 -11.72
C GLY A 330 2.44 13.82 -10.56
N THR A 331 2.03 13.16 -9.46
CA THR A 331 2.95 12.75 -8.40
C THR A 331 3.80 11.58 -8.89
N GLU A 332 5.12 11.75 -8.86
CA GLU A 332 6.11 10.77 -9.30
C GLU A 332 6.55 9.86 -8.16
N LEU A 333 6.57 10.38 -6.93
CA LEU A 333 7.01 9.66 -5.74
C LEU A 333 6.21 10.07 -4.52
N VAL A 334 5.77 9.06 -3.76
CA VAL A 334 5.23 9.22 -2.41
C VAL A 334 6.10 8.44 -1.44
N VAL A 335 6.52 9.07 -0.35
CA VAL A 335 7.25 8.44 0.75
C VAL A 335 6.46 8.65 2.03
N LEU A 336 6.11 7.55 2.70
CA LEU A 336 5.50 7.54 4.02
C LEU A 336 6.51 6.95 4.99
N SER A 337 7.07 7.78 5.87
CA SER A 337 7.94 7.39 6.98
C SER A 337 7.08 7.39 8.24
N ALA A 338 6.36 6.28 8.45
CA ALA A 338 5.22 6.19 9.39
C ALA A 338 5.08 4.83 10.08
#